data_AF-A6P7M0-F1
#
_entry.id   AF-A6P7M0-F1
#
_cell.length_a   1.000
_cell.length_b   1.000
_cell.length_c   1.000
_cell.angle_alpha   90.00
_cell.angle_beta   90.00
_cell.angle_gamma   90.00
#
_symmetry.space_group_name_H-M   'P 1'
#
loop_
_entity.id
_entity.type
_entity.pdbx_description
1 polymer ?
#
loop_
_entity_poly.entity_id
_entity_poly.type
_entity_poly.pdbx_seq_one_letter_code
_entity_poly.pdbx_strand_id
1 'polypeptide(L)'
;GAHVEEVTVKGEVQGGSNGIYKGGKANNWEGGIRVPGIVRWPGVIQAGLEIDEPTSNMDIFPTVAKLAGSPLPQDRVIDGRDLMPLLQMRTQRSEHEFLFHYCNSYLNAVRWHPPNSTSIWKAFFFTPKFSPEGA
;
A
#
# COMPACT_ATOMS: atom_id res chain seq x y z
N GLY A 1 15.37 -7.35 3.18
CA GLY A 1 16.77 -6.89 3.14
C GLY A 1 16.76 -5.51 2.55
N ALA A 2 17.37 -4.53 3.20
CA ALA A 2 17.29 -3.13 2.82
C ALA A 2 17.57 -2.94 1.32
N HIS A 3 16.66 -2.28 0.60
CA HIS A 3 16.89 -1.92 -0.78
C HIS A 3 17.91 -0.78 -0.85
N VAL A 4 19.08 -1.09 -1.38
CA VAL A 4 20.09 -0.07 -1.74
C VAL A 4 19.65 0.54 -3.06
N GLU A 5 19.32 1.85 -3.04
CA GLU A 5 18.93 2.58 -4.24
C GLU A 5 20.14 3.08 -5.02
N GLU A 6 21.20 3.50 -4.33
CA GLU A 6 22.40 4.05 -4.94
C GLU A 6 23.64 3.77 -4.08
N VAL A 7 24.77 3.49 -4.74
CA VAL A 7 26.09 3.50 -4.12
C VAL A 7 26.90 4.61 -4.81
N THR A 8 27.29 5.64 -4.05
CA THR A 8 28.05 6.75 -4.61
C THR A 8 29.46 6.30 -5.02
N VAL A 9 30.15 7.09 -5.82
CA VAL A 9 31.57 6.85 -6.19
C VAL A 9 32.52 6.78 -4.97
N LYS A 10 32.06 7.22 -3.78
CA LYS A 10 32.79 7.13 -2.51
C LYS A 10 32.39 5.91 -1.68
N GLY A 11 31.49 5.06 -2.16
CA GLY A 11 30.99 3.88 -1.46
C GLY A 11 29.86 4.16 -0.47
N GLU A 12 29.24 5.34 -0.52
CA GLU A 12 28.11 5.67 0.37
C GLU A 12 26.82 5.06 -0.15
N VAL A 13 26.09 4.38 0.72
CA VAL A 13 24.85 3.68 0.40
C VAL A 13 23.65 4.60 0.71
N GLN A 14 22.82 4.87 -0.30
CA GLN A 14 21.58 5.68 -0.17
C GLN A 14 20.32 4.85 -0.50
N GLY A 15 19.15 5.35 -0.10
CA GLY A 15 17.83 4.73 -0.35
C GLY A 15 17.02 4.33 0.89
N GLY A 16 17.66 4.28 2.06
CA GLY A 16 17.01 3.92 3.32
C GLY A 16 16.83 2.41 3.50
N SER A 17 15.87 2.02 4.35
CA SER A 17 15.59 0.61 4.64
C SER A 17 14.09 0.36 4.71
N ASN A 18 13.66 -0.70 4.02
CA ASN A 18 12.32 -1.27 4.07
C ASN A 18 12.25 -2.49 5.01
N GLY A 19 13.27 -2.67 5.87
CA GLY A 19 13.31 -3.70 6.90
C GLY A 19 13.21 -5.14 6.37
N ILE A 20 12.25 -5.88 6.89
CA ILE A 20 12.02 -7.29 6.55
C ILE A 20 11.49 -7.49 5.13
N TYR A 21 10.95 -6.44 4.51
CA TYR A 21 10.30 -6.55 3.22
C TYR A 21 11.32 -6.77 2.09
N LYS A 22 10.87 -7.42 1.01
CA LYS A 22 11.67 -7.67 -0.20
C LYS A 22 11.53 -6.52 -1.19
N GLY A 23 12.57 -6.23 -1.95
CA GLY A 23 12.55 -5.19 -3.00
C GLY A 23 12.47 -3.79 -2.42
N GLY A 24 12.00 -2.82 -3.20
CA GLY A 24 12.04 -1.40 -2.85
C GLY A 24 11.47 -0.55 -3.97
N LYS A 25 11.88 0.72 -4.06
CA LYS A 25 11.48 1.63 -5.13
C LYS A 25 11.66 0.97 -6.52
N ALA A 26 10.76 1.33 -7.44
CA ALA A 26 10.70 0.81 -8.81
C ALA A 26 10.27 -0.66 -8.97
N ASN A 27 9.78 -1.35 -7.93
CA ASN A 27 9.24 -2.71 -8.06
C ASN A 27 8.05 -2.98 -7.12
N ASN A 28 7.19 -3.95 -7.47
CA ASN A 28 5.97 -4.26 -6.70
C ASN A 28 6.15 -5.35 -5.63
N TRP A 29 7.38 -5.65 -5.24
CA TRP A 29 7.59 -6.40 -4.01
C TRP A 29 7.12 -5.57 -2.81
N GLU A 30 6.89 -6.21 -1.66
CA GLU A 30 6.34 -5.51 -0.49
C GLU A 30 7.17 -4.29 -0.08
N GLY A 31 8.48 -4.31 -0.28
CA GLY A 31 9.37 -3.19 0.02
C GLY A 31 9.13 -1.93 -0.81
N GLY A 32 8.55 -2.06 -2.01
CA GLY A 32 8.21 -0.91 -2.86
C GLY A 32 6.78 -0.44 -2.74
N ILE A 33 5.88 -1.29 -2.23
CA ILE A 33 4.43 -1.05 -2.21
C ILE A 33 3.90 -0.82 -0.81
N ARG A 34 4.45 -1.49 0.20
CA ARG A 34 4.08 -1.32 1.59
C ARG A 34 4.84 -0.14 2.15
N VAL A 35 4.11 0.84 2.65
CA VAL A 35 4.65 2.10 3.18
C VAL A 35 4.10 2.36 4.58
N PRO A 36 4.78 3.17 5.41
CA PRO A 36 4.22 3.59 6.69
C PRO A 36 2.94 4.41 6.50
N GLY A 37 1.87 4.03 7.20
CA GLY A 37 0.62 4.78 7.27
C GLY A 37 0.24 5.05 8.72
N ILE A 38 0.17 6.31 9.12
CA ILE A 38 -0.13 6.73 10.50
C ILE A 38 -1.20 7.81 10.45
N VAL A 39 -2.28 7.61 11.20
CA VAL A 39 -3.36 8.60 11.35
C VAL A 39 -3.53 8.91 12.83
N ARG A 40 -3.62 10.19 13.17
CA ARG A 40 -3.87 10.65 14.55
C ARG A 40 -5.01 11.66 14.57
N TRP A 41 -6.07 11.32 15.30
CA TRP A 41 -7.16 12.25 15.59
C TRP A 41 -7.66 12.09 17.02
N PRO A 42 -7.19 12.93 17.95
CA PRO A 42 -7.60 12.86 19.36
C PRO A 42 -9.12 12.99 19.53
N GLY A 43 -9.71 12.14 20.36
CA GLY A 43 -11.15 12.12 20.62
C GLY A 43 -12.01 11.46 19.54
N VAL A 44 -11.42 11.10 18.39
CA VAL A 44 -12.12 10.44 17.27
C VAL A 44 -11.57 9.06 16.97
N ILE A 45 -10.24 8.92 16.97
CA ILE A 45 -9.52 7.65 16.74
C ILE A 45 -8.87 7.23 18.06
N GLN A 46 -9.04 5.96 18.42
CA GLN A 46 -8.41 5.39 19.61
C GLN A 46 -6.89 5.45 19.47
N ALA A 47 -6.20 6.03 20.46
CA ALA A 47 -4.74 6.09 20.48
C ALA A 47 -4.15 4.67 20.60
N GLY A 48 -3.05 4.43 19.88
CA GLY A 48 -2.37 3.12 19.87
C GLY A 48 -3.13 2.02 19.13
N LEU A 49 -4.16 2.36 18.34
CA LEU A 49 -4.83 1.41 17.47
C LEU A 49 -3.89 0.94 16.35
N GLU A 50 -3.86 -0.37 16.12
CA GLU A 50 -3.16 -1.02 15.02
C GLU A 50 -4.19 -1.66 14.08
N ILE A 51 -3.97 -1.51 12.76
CA ILE A 51 -4.84 -2.03 11.70
C ILE A 51 -3.95 -2.78 10.72
N ASP A 52 -4.19 -4.08 10.59
CA ASP A 52 -3.44 -4.97 9.68
C ASP A 52 -4.16 -5.22 8.34
N GLU A 53 -5.36 -4.66 8.18
CA GLU A 53 -6.16 -4.79 6.97
C GLU A 53 -5.51 -4.07 5.78
N PRO A 54 -5.63 -4.62 4.55
CA PRO A 54 -5.07 -3.99 3.36
C PRO A 54 -5.76 -2.66 3.07
N THR A 55 -4.98 -1.58 3.13
CA THR A 55 -5.38 -0.22 2.78
C THR A 55 -4.55 0.30 1.60
N SER A 56 -5.03 1.36 0.96
CA SER A 56 -4.44 1.98 -0.21
C SER A 56 -4.12 3.46 0.03
N ASN A 57 -3.07 3.95 -0.64
CA ASN A 57 -2.77 5.38 -0.66
C ASN A 57 -3.94 6.22 -1.23
N MET A 58 -4.75 5.62 -2.11
CA MET A 58 -5.92 6.27 -2.71
C MET A 58 -7.06 6.49 -1.71
N ASP A 59 -7.06 5.79 -0.57
CA ASP A 59 -8.13 5.85 0.42
C ASP A 59 -8.18 7.18 1.16
N ILE A 60 -7.09 7.94 1.17
CA ILE A 60 -7.03 9.29 1.76
C ILE A 60 -8.04 10.21 1.08
N PHE A 61 -8.20 10.11 -0.25
CA PHE A 61 -9.10 10.97 -1.01
C PHE A 61 -10.57 10.87 -0.55
N PRO A 62 -11.24 9.70 -0.63
CA PRO A 62 -12.63 9.59 -0.21
C PRO A 62 -12.82 9.81 1.29
N THR A 63 -11.84 9.42 2.12
CA THR A 63 -11.88 9.65 3.56
C THR A 63 -11.94 11.15 3.87
N VAL A 64 -11.01 11.95 3.34
CA VAL A 64 -10.95 13.39 3.58
C VAL A 64 -12.13 14.12 2.96
N ALA A 65 -12.54 13.77 1.73
CA ALA A 65 -13.70 14.36 1.08
C ALA A 65 -14.97 14.21 1.92
N LYS A 66 -15.22 13.01 2.45
CA LYS A 66 -16.37 12.74 3.31
C LYS A 66 -16.30 13.47 4.65
N LEU A 67 -15.11 13.56 5.27
CA LEU A 67 -14.90 14.34 6.48
C LEU A 67 -15.16 15.84 6.27
N ALA A 68 -14.84 16.36 5.09
CA ALA A 68 -15.14 17.73 4.69
C ALA A 68 -16.61 17.94 4.26
N GLY A 69 -17.44 16.91 4.27
CA GLY A 69 -18.83 16.98 3.78
C GLY A 69 -18.95 17.19 2.27
N SER A 70 -17.88 16.93 1.51
CA SER A 70 -17.86 17.09 0.06
C SER A 70 -18.38 15.82 -0.65
N PRO A 71 -19.26 15.94 -1.66
CA PRO A 71 -19.69 14.79 -2.43
C PRO A 71 -18.54 14.24 -3.28
N LEU A 72 -18.49 12.92 -3.44
CA LEU A 72 -17.57 12.29 -4.38
C LEU A 72 -18.06 12.46 -5.83
N PRO A 73 -17.14 12.49 -6.81
CA PRO A 73 -17.51 12.45 -8.23
C PRO A 73 -18.37 11.22 -8.54
N GLN A 74 -19.43 11.41 -9.33
CA GLN A 74 -20.33 10.34 -9.78
C GLN A 74 -20.10 9.96 -11.26
N ASP A 75 -19.22 10.69 -11.94
CA ASP A 75 -18.92 10.55 -13.37
C ASP A 75 -17.74 9.61 -13.66
N ARG A 76 -17.11 9.05 -12.62
CA ARG A 76 -15.93 8.19 -12.73
C ARG A 76 -15.84 7.23 -11.54
N VAL A 77 -15.13 6.13 -11.74
CA VAL A 77 -14.81 5.17 -10.68
C VAL A 77 -13.77 5.78 -9.74
N ILE A 78 -13.97 5.57 -8.43
CA ILE A 78 -13.01 5.89 -7.38
C ILE A 78 -12.59 4.58 -6.74
N ASP A 79 -11.32 4.21 -6.89
CA ASP A 79 -10.80 2.94 -6.34
C ASP A 79 -10.52 3.02 -4.83
N GLY A 80 -10.29 4.24 -4.32
CA GLY A 80 -10.11 4.48 -2.90
C GLY A 80 -11.39 4.21 -2.10
N ARG A 81 -11.22 3.81 -0.84
CA ARG A 81 -12.29 3.50 0.11
C ARG A 81 -12.22 4.41 1.33
N ASP A 82 -13.36 4.70 1.96
CA ASP A 82 -13.39 5.50 3.18
C ASP A 82 -12.81 4.70 4.34
N LEU A 83 -11.73 5.20 4.96
CA LEU A 83 -11.06 4.57 6.08
C LEU A 83 -11.76 4.81 7.42
N MET A 84 -12.65 5.80 7.52
CA MET A 84 -13.23 6.16 8.82
C MET A 84 -13.93 5.00 9.54
N PRO A 85 -14.71 4.13 8.87
CA PRO A 85 -15.28 2.96 9.50
C PRO A 85 -14.22 2.03 10.13
N LEU A 86 -13.07 1.87 9.49
CA LEU A 86 -11.97 1.02 9.97
C LEU A 86 -11.20 1.72 11.12
N LEU A 87 -10.87 3.01 10.95
CA LEU A 87 -10.17 3.82 11.96
C LEU A 87 -10.99 4.02 13.25
N GLN A 88 -12.31 3.89 13.18
CA GLN A 88 -13.23 3.96 14.32
C GLN A 88 -13.70 2.59 14.81
N MET A 89 -13.12 1.50 14.29
CA MET A 89 -13.47 0.12 14.66
C MET A 89 -14.97 -0.20 14.51
N ARG A 90 -15.65 0.47 13.57
CA ARG A 90 -17.04 0.17 13.17
C ARG A 90 -17.10 -1.00 12.20
N THR A 91 -16.00 -1.26 11.50
CA THR A 91 -15.74 -2.49 10.76
C THR A 91 -14.36 -3.00 11.13
N GLN A 92 -14.19 -4.32 11.13
CA GLN A 92 -12.89 -4.97 11.31
C GLN A 92 -12.20 -5.26 9.99
N ARG A 93 -12.89 -5.01 8.86
CA ARG A 93 -12.40 -5.38 7.54
C ARG A 93 -12.38 -4.20 6.59
N SER A 94 -11.30 -4.10 5.82
CA SER A 94 -11.20 -3.19 4.70
C SER A 94 -12.14 -3.60 3.56
N GLU A 95 -12.64 -2.62 2.79
CA GLU A 95 -13.41 -2.87 1.57
C GLU A 95 -12.51 -3.35 0.40
N HIS A 96 -11.19 -3.42 0.60
CA HIS A 96 -10.23 -3.90 -0.39
C HIS A 96 -10.08 -5.42 -0.37
N GLU A 97 -11.02 -6.12 -1.00
CA GLU A 97 -10.82 -7.54 -1.36
C GLU A 97 -9.69 -7.68 -2.40
N PHE A 98 -9.61 -6.78 -3.38
CA PHE A 98 -8.57 -6.76 -4.39
C PHE A 98 -7.81 -5.44 -4.40
N LEU A 99 -6.48 -5.52 -4.53
CA LEU A 99 -5.61 -4.37 -4.83
C LEU A 99 -4.76 -4.70 -6.04
N PHE A 100 -4.75 -3.79 -7.01
CA PHE A 100 -3.99 -3.92 -8.25
C PHE A 100 -2.70 -3.11 -8.15
N HIS A 101 -1.56 -3.75 -8.42
CA HIS A 101 -0.24 -3.14 -8.36
C HIS A 101 0.32 -3.02 -9.78
N TYR A 102 0.29 -1.80 -10.29
CA TYR A 102 0.83 -1.47 -11.60
C TYR A 102 2.33 -1.16 -11.53
N CYS A 103 3.03 -1.41 -12.63
CA CYS A 103 4.35 -0.86 -12.91
C CYS A 103 4.19 0.02 -14.16
N ASN A 104 4.05 1.34 -13.94
CA ASN A 104 3.61 2.27 -14.97
C ASN A 104 2.28 1.80 -15.61
N SER A 105 2.23 1.62 -16.93
CA SER A 105 1.04 1.16 -17.66
C SER A 105 0.80 -0.36 -17.58
N TYR A 106 1.71 -1.13 -16.98
CA TYR A 106 1.64 -2.59 -16.97
C TYR A 106 1.07 -3.10 -15.64
N LEU A 107 0.02 -3.91 -15.68
CA LEU A 107 -0.46 -4.61 -14.50
C LEU A 107 0.56 -5.68 -14.10
N ASN A 108 1.24 -5.48 -12.97
CA ASN A 108 2.38 -6.31 -12.58
C ASN A 108 2.02 -7.36 -11.53
N ALA A 109 1.27 -6.96 -10.50
CA ALA A 109 0.84 -7.86 -9.44
C ALA A 109 -0.58 -7.55 -8.98
N VAL A 110 -1.26 -8.56 -8.44
CA VAL A 110 -2.58 -8.40 -7.82
C VAL A 110 -2.52 -9.02 -6.43
N ARG A 111 -2.96 -8.24 -5.44
CA ARG A 111 -3.19 -8.72 -4.09
C ARG A 111 -4.68 -9.03 -3.93
N TRP A 112 -4.97 -10.17 -3.34
CA TRP A 112 -6.32 -10.62 -3.02
C TRP A 112 -6.40 -11.01 -1.55
N HIS A 113 -7.40 -10.46 -0.86
CA HIS A 113 -7.74 -10.74 0.52
C HIS A 113 -9.17 -11.31 0.59
N PRO A 114 -9.32 -12.65 0.54
CA PRO A 114 -10.62 -13.29 0.36
C PRO A 114 -11.57 -13.02 1.54
N PRO A 115 -12.88 -12.80 1.31
CA PRO A 115 -13.84 -12.38 2.33
C PRO A 115 -14.09 -13.38 3.46
N ASN A 116 -13.60 -14.61 3.36
CA ASN A 116 -13.72 -15.63 4.43
C ASN A 116 -12.37 -16.16 4.91
N SER A 117 -11.28 -15.42 4.68
CA SER A 117 -9.92 -15.81 5.08
C SER A 117 -9.12 -14.63 5.59
N THR A 118 -8.19 -14.86 6.50
CA THR A 118 -7.16 -13.89 6.89
C THR A 118 -5.93 -13.93 5.97
N SER A 119 -5.91 -14.86 5.01
CA SER A 119 -4.81 -14.97 4.05
C SER A 119 -4.76 -13.78 3.11
N ILE A 120 -3.54 -13.39 2.73
CA ILE A 120 -3.29 -12.40 1.68
C ILE A 120 -2.55 -13.11 0.56
N TRP A 121 -3.22 -13.29 -0.57
CA TRP A 121 -2.65 -13.84 -1.79
C TRP A 121 -2.06 -12.70 -2.62
N LYS A 122 -0.89 -12.91 -3.21
CA LYS A 122 -0.30 -11.95 -4.15
C LYS A 122 0.29 -12.68 -5.34
N ALA A 123 -0.32 -12.48 -6.50
CA ALA A 123 0.16 -13.03 -7.77
C ALA A 123 0.99 -11.98 -8.52
N PHE A 124 2.07 -12.41 -9.15
CA PHE A 124 2.90 -11.58 -10.03
C PHE A 124 2.78 -12.11 -11.46
N PHE A 125 2.33 -11.25 -12.39
CA PHE A 125 2.32 -11.58 -13.82
C PHE A 125 3.73 -11.55 -14.41
N PHE A 126 4.58 -10.67 -13.89
CA PHE A 126 6.00 -10.62 -14.19
C PHE A 126 6.77 -10.08 -12.98
N THR A 127 8.07 -10.34 -12.91
CA THR A 127 8.95 -9.80 -11.88
C THR A 127 10.20 -9.18 -12.51
N PRO A 128 10.79 -8.15 -11.89
CA PRO A 128 12.05 -7.59 -12.37
C PRO A 128 13.17 -8.64 -12.29
N LYS A 129 14.04 -8.66 -13.30
CA LYS A 129 15.27 -9.46 -13.29
C LYS A 129 16.35 -8.68 -12.53
N PHE A 130 16.59 -9.05 -11.26
CA PHE A 130 17.58 -8.37 -10.42
C PHE A 130 19.04 -8.67 -10.80
N SER A 131 19.27 -9.80 -11.45
CA SER A 131 20.58 -10.21 -11.98
C SER A 131 20.41 -10.54 -13.45
N PRO A 132 20.61 -9.57 -14.37
CA PRO A 132 20.61 -9.86 -15.79
C PRO A 132 21.80 -10.78 -16.13
N GLU A 133 21.66 -11.60 -17.18
CA GLU A 133 22.74 -12.47 -17.64
C GLU A 133 23.99 -11.65 -17.99
N GLY A 134 25.12 -11.99 -17.39
CA GLY A 134 26.41 -11.31 -17.62
C GLY A 134 26.75 -10.16 -16.68
N ALA A 135 25.96 -9.92 -15.62
CA ALA A 135 26.29 -9.00 -14.52
C ALA A 135 27.20 -9.64 -13.46
#